data_AF-A0A428WPZ7-F1
#
_entry.id   AF-A0A428WPZ7-F1
#
_cell.length_a   1.000
_cell.length_b   1.000
_cell.length_c   1.000
_cell.angle_alpha   90.00
_cell.angle_beta   90.00
_cell.angle_gamma   90.00
#
_symmetry.space_group_name_H-M   'P 1'
#
loop_
_entity.id
_entity.type
_entity.pdbx_description
1 polymer ?
#
loop_
_entity_poly.entity_id
_entity_poly.type
_entity_poly.pdbx_seq_one_letter_code
_entity_poly.pdbx_strand_id
1 'polypeptide(L)'
;MITQEHVRDLLRSPDRQPVLVLLEGREQIVPAAELDGDRYRGAVEIVSRDDLTALITDGDAPSDHELAEIASRLQTLAAERGA
;
A
#
# COMPACT_ATOMS: atom_id res chain seq x y z
N MET A 1 -3.25 -10.70 2.34
CA MET A 1 -3.08 -10.10 3.68
C MET A 1 -1.93 -9.10 3.63
N ILE A 2 -2.15 -7.88 4.11
CA ILE A 2 -1.15 -6.81 4.18
C ILE A 2 -0.16 -7.09 5.33
N THR A 3 1.13 -6.87 5.08
CA THR A 3 2.23 -7.13 6.01
C THR A 3 3.19 -5.95 6.03
N GLN A 4 4.09 -5.91 7.01
CA GLN A 4 5.16 -4.90 7.08
C GLN A 4 6.06 -4.86 5.83
N GLU A 5 6.19 -5.98 5.12
CA GLU A 5 6.97 -6.06 3.88
C GLU A 5 6.30 -5.26 2.77
N HIS A 6 4.98 -5.38 2.60
CA HIS A 6 4.23 -4.55 1.65
C HIS A 6 4.36 -3.05 1.95
N VAL A 7 4.36 -2.66 3.22
CA VAL A 7 4.56 -1.25 3.62
C VAL A 7 5.98 -0.79 3.27
N ARG A 8 6.99 -1.61 3.60
CA ARG A 8 8.39 -1.32 3.32
C ARG A 8 8.65 -1.23 1.82
N ASP A 9 8.08 -2.13 1.03
CA ASP A 9 8.22 -2.16 -0.41
C ASP A 9 7.53 -0.96 -1.07
N LEU A 10 6.37 -0.55 -0.56
CA LEU A 10 5.69 0.66 -1.05
C LEU A 10 6.55 1.91 -0.84
N LEU A 11 7.14 2.06 0.36
CA LEU A 11 8.04 3.17 0.69
C LEU A 11 9.31 3.16 -0.18
N ARG A 12 9.86 1.98 -0.47
CA ARG A 12 11.10 1.80 -1.23
C ARG A 12 10.90 1.69 -2.74
N SER A 13 9.66 1.63 -3.23
CA SER A 13 9.39 1.41 -4.64
C SER A 13 10.06 2.51 -5.49
N PRO A 14 10.80 2.14 -6.54
CA PRO A 14 11.42 3.11 -7.45
C PRO A 14 10.39 3.79 -8.37
N ASP A 15 9.15 3.29 -8.39
CA ASP A 15 8.12 3.76 -9.29
C ASP A 15 7.64 5.17 -8.91
N ARG A 16 7.08 5.86 -9.90
CA ARG A 16 6.46 7.16 -9.70
C ARG A 16 5.04 6.95 -9.17
N GLN A 17 4.78 7.51 -7.99
CA GLN A 17 3.49 7.40 -7.30
C GLN A 17 3.02 5.94 -7.18
N PRO A 18 3.80 5.08 -6.51
CA PRO A 18 3.39 3.71 -6.31
C PRO A 18 2.21 3.66 -5.33
N VAL A 19 1.33 2.70 -5.57
CA VAL A 19 0.08 2.49 -4.83
C VAL A 19 -0.01 1.03 -4.44
N LEU A 20 -0.37 0.76 -3.19
CA LEU A 20 -0.73 -0.58 -2.74
C LEU A 20 -2.20 -0.81 -3.08
N VAL A 21 -2.46 -1.90 -3.81
CA VAL A 21 -3.79 -2.26 -4.30
C VAL A 21 -4.15 -3.68 -3.91
N LEU A 22 -5.44 -3.97 -3.82
CA LEU A 22 -5.98 -5.32 -3.72
C LEU A 22 -6.59 -5.70 -5.08
N LEU A 23 -6.03 -6.73 -5.72
CA LEU A 23 -6.54 -7.27 -6.98
C LEU A 23 -6.71 -8.78 -6.86
N GLU A 24 -7.92 -9.28 -7.12
CA GLU A 24 -8.25 -10.71 -7.04
C GLU A 24 -7.84 -11.37 -5.70
N GLY A 25 -8.00 -10.63 -4.60
CA GLY A 25 -7.64 -11.10 -3.25
C GLY A 25 -6.14 -11.09 -2.94
N ARG A 26 -5.32 -10.44 -3.79
CA ARG A 26 -3.87 -10.32 -3.62
C ARG A 26 -3.43 -8.86 -3.57
N GLU A 27 -2.59 -8.56 -2.58
CA GLU A 27 -1.92 -7.28 -2.46
C GLU A 27 -0.81 -7.14 -3.50
N GLN A 28 -0.78 -6.00 -4.19
CA GLN A 28 0.26 -5.67 -5.16
C GLN A 28 0.62 -4.19 -5.06
N ILE A 29 1.89 -3.86 -5.31
CA ILE A 29 2.33 -2.47 -5.46
C ILE A 29 2.45 -2.21 -6.95
N VAL A 30 1.79 -1.15 -7.42
CA VAL A 30 1.73 -0.80 -8.83
C VAL A 30 1.92 0.71 -9.00
N PRO A 31 2.47 1.17 -10.14
CA PRO A 31 2.45 2.59 -10.46
C PRO A 31 1.01 3.07 -10.65
N ALA A 32 0.64 4.22 -10.07
CA ALA A 32 -0.71 4.78 -10.22
C ALA A 32 -1.13 4.94 -11.68
N ALA A 33 -0.18 5.25 -12.58
CA ALA A 33 -0.44 5.41 -14.01
C ALA A 33 -0.87 4.11 -14.73
N GLU A 34 -0.63 2.94 -14.13
CA GLU A 34 -1.02 1.64 -14.71
C GLU A 34 -2.39 1.14 -14.22
N LEU A 35 -2.96 1.76 -13.18
CA LEU A 35 -4.23 1.33 -12.58
C LEU A 35 -5.40 1.28 -13.57
N ASP A 36 -5.46 2.24 -14.50
CA ASP A 36 -6.50 2.31 -15.54
C ASP A 36 -6.26 1.31 -16.69
N GLY A 37 -5.11 0.62 -16.69
CA GLY A 37 -4.78 -0.40 -17.67
C GLY A 37 -5.57 -1.69 -17.47
N ASP A 38 -5.77 -2.44 -18.55
CA ASP A 38 -6.52 -3.71 -18.51
C ASP A 38 -5.91 -4.73 -17.53
N ARG A 39 -4.60 -4.65 -17.26
CA ARG A 39 -3.89 -5.54 -16.33
C ARG A 39 -4.33 -5.40 -14.87
N TYR A 40 -4.74 -4.20 -14.46
CA TYR A 40 -5.11 -3.89 -13.08
C TYR A 40 -6.59 -3.48 -12.97
N ARG A 41 -7.38 -3.72 -14.02
CA ARG A 41 -8.82 -3.48 -14.01
C ARG A 41 -9.47 -4.24 -12.86
N GLY A 42 -10.19 -3.52 -12.00
CA GLY A 42 -10.82 -4.06 -10.80
C GLY A 42 -9.93 -4.10 -9.57
N ALA A 43 -8.72 -3.55 -9.64
CA ALA A 43 -7.90 -3.31 -8.46
C ALA A 43 -8.57 -2.26 -7.57
N VAL A 44 -8.58 -2.53 -6.26
CA VAL A 44 -9.04 -1.60 -5.24
C VAL A 44 -7.83 -0.92 -4.62
N GLU A 45 -7.76 0.39 -4.73
CA GLU A 45 -6.71 1.17 -4.09
C GLU A 45 -6.86 1.16 -2.55
N ILE A 46 -5.78 0.76 -1.88
CA ILE A 46 -5.70 0.73 -0.42
C ILE A 46 -5.03 2.01 0.07
N VAL A 47 -3.82 2.30 -0.39
CA VAL A 47 -3.05 3.48 0.02
C VAL A 47 -1.95 3.81 -0.99
N SER A 48 -1.73 5.11 -1.22
CA SER A 48 -0.59 5.60 -2.00
C SER A 48 0.66 5.73 -1.14
N ARG A 49 1.86 5.76 -1.73
CA ARG A 49 3.08 6.07 -0.96
C ARG A 49 2.99 7.44 -0.28
N ASP A 50 2.42 8.44 -0.95
CA ASP A 50 2.35 9.79 -0.43
C ASP A 50 1.45 9.85 0.82
N ASP A 51 0.28 9.20 0.77
CA ASP A 51 -0.61 9.08 1.93
C ASP A 51 0.03 8.25 3.05
N LEU A 52 0.75 7.18 2.69
CA LEU A 52 1.49 6.38 3.67
C LEU A 52 2.57 7.21 4.36
N THR A 53 3.33 8.02 3.63
CA THR A 53 4.34 8.91 4.22
C THR A 53 3.72 9.97 5.10
N ALA A 54 2.50 10.43 4.81
CA ALA A 54 1.77 11.35 5.68
C ALA A 54 1.29 10.70 7.00
N LEU A 55 1.15 9.37 7.04
CA LEU A 55 0.85 8.63 8.27
C LEU A 55 2.10 8.44 9.16
N ILE A 56 3.29 8.49 8.57
CA ILE A 56 4.55 8.35 9.30
C ILE A 56 4.89 9.73 9.88
N THR A 57 4.90 9.83 11.22
CA THR A 57 4.98 11.13 11.91
C THR A 57 6.43 11.61 12.05
N ASP A 58 7.39 10.69 12.13
CA ASP A 58 8.81 10.98 12.22
C ASP A 58 9.47 10.85 10.84
N GLY A 59 10.19 11.88 10.40
CA GLY A 59 10.89 11.90 9.10
C GLY A 59 12.05 10.90 8.98
N ASP A 60 12.24 10.03 9.96
CA ASP A 60 13.17 8.93 9.95
C ASP A 60 12.55 7.67 9.32
N ALA A 61 13.39 6.70 8.96
CA ALA A 61 12.89 5.41 8.45
C ALA A 61 12.10 4.69 9.58
N PRO A 62 10.83 4.31 9.35
CA PRO A 62 10.01 3.66 10.37
C PRO A 62 10.62 2.34 10.83
N SER A 63 10.50 2.06 12.12
CA SER A 63 10.92 0.81 12.72
C SER A 63 10.04 -0.36 12.26
N ASP A 64 10.53 -1.60 12.41
CA ASP A 64 9.76 -2.80 12.08
C ASP A 64 8.45 -2.89 12.87
N HIS A 65 8.44 -2.39 14.12
CA HIS A 65 7.23 -2.36 14.94
C HIS A 65 6.18 -1.40 14.34
N GLU A 66 6.59 -0.18 13.98
CA GLU A 66 5.71 0.80 13.34
C GLU A 66 5.20 0.29 11.99
N LEU A 67 6.05 -0.34 11.18
CA LEU A 67 5.65 -0.95 9.91
C LEU A 67 4.58 -2.03 10.11
N ALA A 68 4.70 -2.85 11.16
CA ALA A 68 3.69 -3.86 11.49
C ALA A 68 2.37 -3.24 11.97
N GLU A 69 2.40 -2.17 12.76
CA GLU A 69 1.19 -1.44 13.18
C GLU A 69 0.47 -0.82 11.99
N ILE A 70 1.22 -0.15 11.10
CA ILE A 70 0.68 0.42 9.88
C ILE A 70 0.07 -0.69 9.00
N ALA A 71 0.76 -1.81 8.82
CA ALA A 71 0.25 -2.94 8.04
C ALA A 71 -1.08 -3.47 8.60
N SER A 72 -1.21 -3.59 9.92
CA SER A 72 -2.45 -3.99 10.58
C SER A 72 -3.60 -3.01 10.31
N ARG A 73 -3.31 -1.69 10.38
CA ARG A 73 -4.30 -0.65 10.06
C ARG A 73 -4.73 -0.70 8.59
N LEU A 74 -3.78 -0.86 7.68
CA LEU A 74 -4.06 -1.01 6.25
C LEU A 74 -4.86 -2.28 5.95
N GLN A 75 -4.60 -3.38 6.67
CA GLN A 75 -5.37 -4.62 6.54
C GLN A 75 -6.85 -4.41 6.89
N THR A 76 -7.14 -3.65 7.95
CA THR A 76 -8.52 -3.29 8.31
C THR A 76 -9.17 -2.43 7.21
N LEU A 77 -8.46 -1.41 6.71
CA LEU A 77 -8.96 -0.57 5.61
C LEU A 77 -9.21 -1.38 4.33
N ALA A 78 -8.34 -2.34 4.01
CA ALA A 78 -8.52 -3.22 2.86
C ALA A 78 -9.74 -4.14 3.01
N ALA A 79 -10.01 -4.63 4.22
CA ALA A 79 -11.21 -5.41 4.50
C ALA A 79 -12.49 -4.57 4.34
N GLU A 80 -12.46 -3.29 4.73
CA GLU A 80 -13.58 -2.37 4.53
C GLU A 80 -13.80 -1.98 3.06
N ARG A 81 -12.71 -1.90 2.27
CA ARG A 81 -12.73 -1.49 0.86
C ARG A 81 -13.02 -2.64 -0.11
N GLY A 82 -12.66 -3.87 0.24
CA GLY A 82 -12.80 -5.07 -0.59
C GLY A 82 -14.00 -5.95 -0.25
N ALA A 83 -14.86 -5.54 0.68
CA ALA A 83 -16.10 -6.23 1.06
C ALA A 83 -17.27 -5.94 0.12
#